data_AF-A0AAN9P6Y7-F1
#
_entry.id   AF-A0AAN9P6Y7-F1
#
_cell.length_a   1.000
_cell.length_b   1.000
_cell.length_c   1.000
_cell.angle_alpha   90.00
_cell.angle_beta   90.00
_cell.angle_gamma   90.00
#
_symmetry.space_group_name_H-M   'P 1'
#
loop_
_entity.id
_entity.type
_entity.pdbx_description
1 polymer ?
#
loop_
_entity_poly.entity_id
_entity_poly.type
_entity_poly.pdbx_seq_one_letter_code
_entity_poly.pdbx_strand_id
1 'polypeptide(L)'
;MAQVRNKQVILRDYVTGFPKESDMNIVEGTITLKLPEGSNDVLLKNLYLSCDPYMPAQVFRQVQELSTGKQLLKPRMGAIIDFVGDQIMAHLLISSASSAIPLTNRMREGADNIFTDTSSAAISMSIFAFLCLAVSALISGYKLSVQPYV
;
A
#
# COMPACT_ATOMS: atom_id res chain seq x y z
N MET A 1 -22.73 7.48 -26.92
CA MET A 1 -21.74 7.65 -25.84
C MET A 1 -20.69 6.55 -25.98
N ALA A 2 -19.40 6.83 -25.78
CA ALA A 2 -18.35 5.83 -25.91
C ALA A 2 -18.32 4.93 -24.67
N GLN A 3 -18.82 3.70 -24.81
CA GLN A 3 -18.64 2.62 -23.84
C GLN A 3 -17.46 1.76 -24.27
N VAL A 4 -16.64 1.37 -23.30
CA VAL A 4 -15.50 0.47 -23.52
C VAL A 4 -15.61 -0.74 -22.62
N ARG A 5 -15.03 -1.86 -23.06
CA ARG A 5 -14.91 -3.07 -22.25
C ARG A 5 -13.92 -2.84 -21.11
N ASN A 6 -14.30 -3.25 -19.91
CA ASN A 6 -13.51 -3.13 -18.70
C ASN A 6 -13.42 -4.49 -18.00
N LYS A 7 -12.25 -5.14 -18.02
CA LYS A 7 -12.06 -6.41 -17.32
C LYS A 7 -11.69 -6.14 -15.86
N GLN A 8 -12.33 -6.84 -14.95
CA GLN A 8 -12.15 -6.68 -13.50
C GLN A 8 -11.82 -8.03 -12.88
N VAL A 9 -10.93 -8.03 -11.89
CA VAL A 9 -10.69 -9.20 -11.04
C VAL A 9 -11.41 -8.96 -9.72
N ILE A 10 -12.35 -9.84 -9.37
CA ILE A 10 -13.22 -9.71 -8.20
C ILE A 10 -13.04 -10.93 -7.30
N LEU A 11 -12.93 -10.72 -5.99
CA LEU A 11 -12.98 -11.82 -5.00
C LEU A 11 -14.41 -12.33 -4.87
N ARG A 12 -14.63 -13.63 -5.08
CA ARG A 12 -15.97 -14.23 -5.01
C ARG A 12 -16.49 -14.31 -3.58
N ASP A 13 -15.61 -14.76 -2.70
CA ASP A 13 -15.93 -15.07 -1.31
C ASP A 13 -14.83 -14.51 -0.39
N TYR A 14 -15.14 -14.43 0.90
CA TYR A 14 -14.15 -14.03 1.91
C TYR A 14 -13.09 -15.13 2.06
N VAL A 15 -11.83 -14.80 1.80
CA VAL A 15 -10.74 -15.78 1.84
C VAL A 15 -10.44 -16.18 3.28
N THR A 16 -10.58 -17.46 3.60
CA THR A 16 -10.13 -18.05 4.86
C THR A 16 -8.87 -18.88 4.63
N GLY A 17 -7.71 -18.37 5.09
CA GLY A 17 -6.41 -19.04 4.92
C GLY A 17 -5.58 -18.43 3.78
N PHE A 18 -4.82 -19.26 3.04
CA PHE A 18 -4.03 -18.78 1.90
C PHE A 18 -4.92 -18.56 0.67
N PRO A 19 -4.87 -17.38 0.04
CA PRO A 19 -5.65 -17.09 -1.16
C PRO A 19 -5.21 -18.00 -2.31
N LYS A 20 -6.20 -18.56 -3.01
CA LYS A 20 -6.00 -19.38 -4.20
C LYS A 20 -6.54 -18.66 -5.43
N GLU A 21 -6.06 -19.06 -6.61
CA GLU A 21 -6.59 -18.55 -7.88
C GLU A 21 -8.10 -18.76 -8.01
N SER A 22 -8.62 -19.86 -7.44
CA SER A 22 -10.05 -20.18 -7.39
C SER A 22 -10.92 -19.12 -6.71
N ASP A 23 -10.33 -18.30 -5.84
CA ASP A 23 -11.05 -17.30 -5.04
C ASP A 23 -11.22 -15.99 -5.83
N MET A 24 -10.50 -15.86 -6.95
CA MET A 24 -10.54 -14.71 -7.85
C MET A 24 -11.35 -15.03 -9.12
N ASN A 25 -12.19 -14.09 -9.53
CA ASN A 25 -12.98 -14.20 -10.76
C ASN A 25 -12.70 -13.04 -11.70
N ILE A 26 -12.48 -13.35 -12.97
CA ILE A 26 -12.36 -12.33 -14.00
C ILE A 26 -13.76 -12.05 -14.56
N VAL A 27 -14.26 -10.85 -14.33
CA VAL A 27 -15.56 -10.37 -14.83
C VAL A 27 -15.31 -9.33 -15.93
N GLU A 28 -15.99 -9.48 -17.06
CA GLU A 28 -15.97 -8.49 -18.14
C GLU A 28 -17.16 -7.54 -17.97
N GLY A 29 -16.88 -6.31 -17.55
CA GLY A 29 -17.84 -5.21 -17.46
C GLY A 29 -17.72 -4.23 -18.64
N THR A 30 -18.59 -3.22 -18.64
CA THR A 30 -18.49 -2.06 -19.53
C THR A 30 -18.47 -0.79 -18.70
N ILE A 31 -17.67 0.20 -19.12
CA ILE A 31 -17.56 1.50 -18.44
C ILE A 31 -17.76 2.63 -19.44
N THR A 32 -18.44 3.69 -18.99
CA THR A 32 -18.63 4.92 -19.77
C THR A 32 -17.47 5.86 -19.50
N LEU A 33 -16.84 6.39 -20.55
CA LEU A 33 -15.66 7.28 -20.45
C LEU A 33 -15.98 8.72 -20.00
N LYS A 34 -17.19 8.97 -19.49
CA LYS A 34 -17.60 10.28 -18.99
C LYS A 34 -17.80 10.20 -17.49
N LEU A 35 -17.27 11.20 -16.79
CA LEU A 35 -17.49 11.37 -15.36
C LEU A 35 -18.88 11.98 -15.11
N PRO A 36 -19.52 11.67 -13.97
CA PRO A 36 -20.75 12.33 -13.56
C PRO A 36 -20.53 13.84 -13.42
N GLU A 37 -21.46 14.65 -13.93
CA GLU A 37 -21.37 16.12 -13.83
C GLU A 37 -21.45 16.56 -12.37
N GLY A 38 -20.40 17.24 -11.89
CA GLY A 38 -20.30 17.71 -10.50
C GLY A 38 -19.46 16.82 -9.57
N SER A 39 -18.86 15.72 -10.05
CA SER A 39 -17.89 14.94 -9.25
C SER A 39 -16.45 15.37 -9.51
N ASN A 40 -15.65 15.46 -8.45
CA ASN A 40 -14.20 15.71 -8.50
C ASN A 40 -13.40 14.41 -8.72
N ASP A 41 -14.02 13.41 -9.35
CA ASP A 41 -13.39 12.11 -9.53
C ASP A 41 -12.41 12.14 -10.72
N VAL A 42 -11.56 11.12 -10.82
CA VAL A 42 -10.65 10.95 -11.95
C VAL A 42 -10.85 9.55 -12.54
N LEU A 43 -11.15 9.50 -13.83
CA LEU A 43 -11.22 8.23 -14.55
C LEU A 43 -9.82 7.82 -15.03
N LEU A 44 -9.32 6.70 -14.51
CA LEU A 44 -7.98 6.22 -14.78
C LEU A 44 -8.01 4.96 -15.66
N LYS A 45 -6.97 4.80 -16.48
CA LYS A 45 -6.66 3.55 -17.15
C LYS A 45 -5.47 2.92 -16.42
N ASN A 46 -5.72 1.82 -15.73
CA ASN A 46 -4.67 1.13 -14.99
C ASN A 46 -3.72 0.44 -15.99
N LEU A 47 -2.45 0.86 -16.02
CA LEU A 47 -1.41 0.26 -16.87
C LEU A 47 -0.63 -0.82 -16.12
N TYR A 48 -0.38 -0.62 -14.83
CA TYR A 48 0.39 -1.50 -13.98
C TYR A 48 -0.32 -1.69 -12.65
N LEU A 49 -0.18 -2.89 -12.07
CA LEU A 49 -0.67 -3.24 -10.75
C LEU A 49 0.52 -3.81 -9.97
N SER A 50 0.85 -3.26 -8.80
CA SER A 50 1.85 -3.86 -7.92
C SER A 50 1.21 -4.99 -7.11
N CYS A 51 1.97 -6.06 -6.88
CA CYS A 51 1.61 -7.10 -5.93
C CYS A 51 2.64 -7.03 -4.80
N ASP A 52 2.27 -6.40 -3.70
CA ASP A 52 3.14 -6.20 -2.54
C ASP A 52 2.91 -7.34 -1.55
N PRO A 53 3.76 -8.38 -1.50
CA PRO A 53 3.55 -9.56 -0.66
C PRO A 53 3.60 -9.24 0.84
N TYR A 54 4.14 -8.08 1.20
CA TYR A 54 4.30 -7.63 2.57
C TYR A 54 2.97 -7.41 3.29
N MET A 55 2.01 -6.72 2.65
CA MET A 55 0.70 -6.42 3.24
C MET A 55 -0.12 -7.69 3.53
N PRO A 56 -0.32 -8.61 2.56
CA PRO A 56 -1.00 -9.88 2.80
C PRO A 56 -0.29 -10.75 3.82
N ALA A 57 1.05 -10.80 3.81
CA ALA A 57 1.81 -11.60 4.77
C ALA A 57 1.67 -11.06 6.21
N GLN A 58 1.66 -9.74 6.39
CA GLN A 58 1.51 -9.11 7.69
C GLN A 58 0.09 -9.31 8.26
N VAL A 59 -0.94 -9.13 7.41
CA VAL A 59 -2.34 -9.40 7.78
C VAL A 59 -2.56 -10.88 8.05
N PHE A 60 -2.03 -11.77 7.20
CA PHE A 60 -2.12 -13.21 7.39
C PHE A 60 -1.48 -13.65 8.71
N ARG A 61 -0.31 -13.11 9.03
CA ARG A 61 0.38 -13.38 10.30
C ARG A 61 -0.45 -12.92 11.50
N GLN A 62 -0.98 -11.70 11.47
CA GLN A 62 -1.85 -11.18 12.54
C GLN A 62 -3.14 -12.00 12.68
N VAL A 63 -3.77 -12.37 11.58
CA VAL A 63 -4.99 -13.21 11.58
C VAL A 63 -4.69 -14.62 12.11
N GLN A 64 -3.54 -15.22 11.76
CA GLN A 64 -3.14 -16.51 12.32
C GLN A 64 -2.79 -16.43 13.81
N GLU A 65 -2.12 -15.36 14.25
CA GLU A 65 -1.82 -15.14 15.67
C GLU A 65 -3.09 -14.94 16.50
N LEU A 66 -4.07 -14.18 15.98
CA LEU A 66 -5.39 -14.00 16.60
C LEU A 66 -6.23 -15.28 16.58
N SER A 67 -6.16 -16.08 15.52
CA SER A 67 -6.94 -17.32 15.36
C SER A 67 -6.37 -18.50 16.15
N THR A 68 -5.04 -18.60 16.27
CA THR A 68 -4.36 -19.78 16.87
C THR A 68 -3.95 -19.55 18.33
N GLY A 69 -3.98 -18.30 18.82
CA GLY A 69 -3.63 -17.94 20.20
C GLY A 69 -2.17 -18.22 20.59
N LYS A 70 -1.33 -18.63 19.63
CA LYS A 70 0.11 -18.87 19.79
C LYS A 70 0.90 -17.87 18.97
N GLN A 71 1.90 -17.25 19.58
CA GLN A 71 2.90 -16.41 18.90
C GLN A 71 3.67 -17.29 17.90
N LEU A 72 3.36 -17.16 16.60
CA LEU A 72 3.90 -18.03 15.54
C LEU A 72 5.42 -17.91 15.40
N LEU A 73 5.98 -16.76 15.80
CA LEU A 73 7.41 -16.48 15.78
C LEU A 73 7.85 -16.01 17.17
N LYS A 74 9.04 -16.43 17.62
CA LYS A 74 9.63 -15.96 18.89
C LYS A 74 9.61 -14.41 18.93
N PRO A 75 9.40 -13.77 20.09
CA PRO A 75 9.35 -12.31 20.23
C PRO A 75 10.54 -11.59 19.57
N ARG A 76 11.73 -12.19 19.67
CA ARG A 76 12.96 -11.70 19.03
C ARG A 76 12.89 -11.70 17.50
N MET A 77 12.31 -12.74 16.90
CA MET A 77 12.17 -12.86 15.44
C MET A 77 11.06 -11.96 14.91
N GLY A 78 10.01 -11.71 15.70
CA GLY A 78 9.03 -10.66 15.43
C GLY A 78 9.65 -9.28 15.36
N ALA A 79 10.42 -8.89 16.38
CA ALA A 79 11.11 -7.60 16.42
C ALA A 79 12.09 -7.40 15.25
N ILE A 80 12.81 -8.45 14.82
CA ILE A 80 13.69 -8.38 13.64
C ILE A 80 12.87 -8.15 12.36
N ILE A 81 11.77 -8.87 12.18
CA ILE A 81 10.92 -8.74 11.00
C ILE A 81 10.27 -7.35 10.95
N ASP A 82 9.79 -6.85 12.09
CA ASP A 82 9.21 -5.50 12.18
C ASP A 82 10.27 -4.44 11.87
N PHE A 83 11.49 -4.57 12.41
CA PHE A 83 12.59 -3.65 12.11
C PHE A 83 12.99 -3.64 10.63
N VAL A 84 13.19 -4.82 10.02
CA VAL A 84 13.56 -4.94 8.60
C VAL A 84 12.41 -4.49 7.70
N GLY A 85 11.17 -4.82 8.07
CA GLY A 85 9.96 -4.40 7.37
C GLY A 85 9.80 -2.89 7.37
N ASP A 86 9.92 -2.24 8.53
CA ASP A 86 9.87 -0.79 8.67
C ASP A 86 10.97 -0.10 7.85
N GLN A 87 12.18 -0.68 7.82
CA GLN A 87 13.31 -0.13 7.06
C GLN A 87 13.10 -0.22 5.53
N ILE A 88 12.55 -1.33 5.03
CA ILE A 88 12.20 -1.50 3.61
C ILE A 88 11.06 -0.55 3.23
N MET A 89 10.00 -0.49 4.03
CA MET A 89 8.84 0.38 3.77
C MET A 89 9.24 1.86 3.78
N ALA A 90 10.09 2.27 4.72
CA ALA A 90 10.62 3.62 4.77
C ALA A 90 11.47 3.96 3.52
N HIS A 91 12.33 3.04 3.08
CA HIS A 91 13.14 3.23 1.85
C HIS A 91 12.26 3.32 0.59
N LEU A 92 11.21 2.51 0.51
CA LEU A 92 10.30 2.51 -0.61
C LEU A 92 9.51 3.83 -0.65
N LEU A 93 8.95 4.27 0.49
CA LEU A 93 8.19 5.51 0.62
C LEU A 93 9.01 6.76 0.29
N ILE A 94 10.25 6.86 0.81
CA ILE A 94 11.08 8.02 0.52
C ILE A 94 11.52 8.03 -0.95
N SER A 95 11.78 6.87 -1.55
CA SER A 95 12.13 6.75 -2.97
C SER A 95 10.95 7.10 -3.88
N SER A 96 9.74 6.64 -3.56
CA SER A 96 8.54 6.98 -4.32
C SER A 96 8.19 8.47 -4.19
N ALA A 97 8.27 9.03 -2.99
CA ALA A 97 8.05 10.46 -2.76
C ALA A 97 9.08 11.31 -3.52
N SER A 98 10.35 10.93 -3.48
CA SER A 98 11.44 11.62 -4.19
C SER A 98 11.24 11.66 -5.71
N SER A 99 10.74 10.58 -6.30
CA SER A 99 10.39 10.54 -7.74
C SER A 99 9.14 11.37 -8.06
N ALA A 100 8.15 11.38 -7.16
CA ALA A 100 6.89 12.08 -7.33
C ALA A 100 7.01 13.62 -7.23
N ILE A 101 7.92 14.14 -6.41
CA ILE A 101 8.13 15.59 -6.22
C ILE A 101 8.47 16.33 -7.52
N PRO A 102 9.56 15.99 -8.25
CA PRO A 102 9.91 16.69 -9.48
C PRO A 102 8.87 16.46 -10.58
N LEU A 103 8.24 15.29 -10.61
CA LEU A 103 7.15 15.01 -11.54
C LEU A 103 5.95 15.93 -11.29
N THR A 104 5.53 16.07 -10.03
CA THR A 104 4.42 16.96 -9.64
C THR A 104 4.77 18.41 -9.91
N ASN A 105 6.01 18.84 -9.63
CA ASN A 105 6.46 20.21 -9.90
C ASN A 105 6.47 20.53 -11.41
N ARG A 106 6.89 19.58 -12.26
CA ARG A 106 6.80 19.72 -13.73
C ARG A 106 5.36 19.75 -14.24
N MET A 107 4.46 18.99 -13.62
CA MET A 107 3.03 18.99 -13.99
C MET A 107 2.35 20.31 -13.58
N ARG A 108 2.82 20.93 -12.49
CA ARG A 108 2.36 22.23 -12.01
C ARG A 108 2.68 23.39 -12.95
N GLU A 109 3.85 23.37 -13.59
CA GLU A 109 4.25 24.37 -14.58
C GLU A 109 3.35 24.38 -15.84
N GLY A 110 2.70 23.25 -16.15
CA GLY A 110 1.80 23.14 -17.31
C GLY A 110 0.42 23.72 -17.07
N ALA A 111 -0.17 23.46 -15.89
CA ALA A 111 -1.43 24.04 -15.42
C ALA A 111 -1.70 23.67 -13.95
N ASP A 112 -2.10 24.64 -13.13
CA ASP A 112 -2.61 24.40 -11.78
C ASP A 112 -4.03 23.79 -11.87
N ASN A 113 -4.14 22.52 -11.48
CA ASN A 113 -5.39 21.75 -11.48
C ASN A 113 -5.49 20.94 -10.19
N ILE A 114 -6.70 20.47 -9.86
CA ILE A 114 -6.99 19.62 -8.69
C ILE A 114 -6.08 18.38 -8.60
N PHE A 115 -5.62 17.85 -9.73
CA PHE A 115 -4.70 16.72 -9.79
C PHE A 115 -3.33 17.05 -9.18
N THR A 116 -2.83 18.26 -9.40
CA THR A 116 -1.54 18.72 -8.89
C THR A 116 -1.62 18.99 -7.39
N ASP A 117 -2.72 19.57 -6.91
CA ASP A 117 -2.99 19.76 -5.49
C ASP A 117 -3.12 18.42 -4.75
N THR A 118 -3.86 17.47 -5.34
CA THR A 118 -4.01 16.12 -4.79
C THR A 118 -2.67 15.38 -4.76
N SER A 119 -1.85 15.53 -5.81
CA SER A 119 -0.50 14.95 -5.87
C SER A 119 0.43 15.56 -4.81
N SER A 120 0.37 16.88 -4.60
CA SER A 120 1.10 17.56 -3.53
C SER A 120 0.69 17.06 -2.14
N ALA A 121 -0.61 16.88 -1.90
CA ALA A 121 -1.13 16.29 -0.66
C ALA A 121 -0.69 14.82 -0.48
N ALA A 122 -0.65 14.02 -1.54
CA ALA A 122 -0.16 12.64 -1.47
C ALA A 122 1.33 12.56 -1.11
N ILE A 123 2.15 13.48 -1.64
CA ILE A 123 3.56 13.60 -1.29
C ILE A 123 3.72 13.96 0.20
N SER A 124 2.95 14.93 0.69
CA SER A 124 3.03 15.34 2.10
C SER A 124 2.64 14.21 3.06
N MET A 125 1.60 13.44 2.72
CA MET A 125 1.20 12.24 3.48
C MET A 125 2.28 11.15 3.44
N SER A 126 2.97 10.97 2.31
CA SER A 126 4.08 10.00 2.19
C SER A 126 5.27 10.38 3.07
N ILE A 127 5.61 11.67 3.15
CA ILE A 127 6.68 12.17 4.04
C ILE A 127 6.28 12.00 5.51
N PHE A 128 5.02 12.27 5.85
CA PHE A 128 4.50 12.06 7.20
C PHE A 128 4.55 10.57 7.60
N ALA A 129 4.11 9.67 6.71
CA ALA A 129 4.18 8.24 6.92
C ALA A 129 5.63 7.75 7.12
N PHE A 130 6.59 8.30 6.37
CA PHE A 130 8.02 8.02 6.56
C PHE A 130 8.50 8.41 7.96
N LEU A 131 8.11 9.59 8.48
CA LEU A 131 8.46 10.02 9.84
C LEU A 131 7.90 9.07 10.90
N CYS A 132 6.64 8.64 10.75
CA CYS A 132 6.03 7.67 11.65
C CYS A 132 6.79 6.33 11.64
N LEU A 133 7.13 5.81 10.45
CA LEU A 133 7.90 4.57 10.33
C LEU A 133 9.31 4.70 10.87
N ALA A 134 9.96 5.86 10.73
CA ALA A 134 11.28 6.11 11.31
C ALA A 134 11.24 6.03 12.85
N VAL A 135 10.20 6.59 13.48
CA VAL A 135 9.99 6.46 14.93
C VAL A 135 9.71 5.01 15.32
N SER A 136 8.88 4.29 14.57
CA SER A 136 8.63 2.85 14.79
C SER A 136 9.90 2.01 14.70
N ALA A 137 10.74 2.26 13.68
CA ALA A 137 12.02 1.58 13.50
C ALA A 137 12.99 1.87 14.64
N LEU A 138 13.03 3.11 15.17
CA LEU A 138 13.83 3.47 16.35
C LEU A 138 13.37 2.72 17.60
N ILE A 139 12.05 2.62 17.84
CA ILE A 139 11.49 1.89 18.97
C ILE A 139 11.78 0.38 18.84
N SER A 140 11.60 -0.18 17.64
CA SER A 140 11.86 -1.59 17.35
C SER A 140 13.35 -1.92 17.50
N GLY A 141 14.23 -1.06 17.00
CA GLY A 141 15.68 -1.17 17.17
C GLY A 141 16.12 -1.06 18.64
N TYR A 142 15.50 -0.16 19.41
CA TYR A 142 15.74 -0.05 20.85
C TYR A 142 15.31 -1.32 21.59
N LYS A 143 14.13 -1.86 21.30
CA LYS A 143 13.64 -3.12 21.87
C LYS A 143 14.57 -4.29 21.55
N LEU A 144 15.11 -4.33 20.32
CA LEU A 144 16.08 -5.33 19.91
C LEU A 144 17.42 -5.19 20.64
N SER A 145 17.88 -3.94 20.84
CA SER A 145 19.16 -3.62 21.49
C SER A 145 19.17 -3.89 22.99
N VAL A 146 18.01 -3.78 23.66
CA VAL A 146 17.89 -3.94 25.13
C VAL A 146 17.54 -5.39 25.52
N GLN A 147 17.26 -6.27 24.56
CA GLN A 147 16.91 -7.66 24.84
C GLN A 147 18.16 -8.45 25.28
N PRO A 148 18.23 -8.97 26.52
CA PRO A 148 19.43 -9.59 27.04
C PRO A 148 19.76 -10.90 26.31
N TYR A 149 21.04 -11.11 26.04
CA TYR A 149 21.61 -12.37 25.57
C TYR A 149 21.56 -13.40 26.71
N VAL A 150 20.42 -14.09 26.87
CA VAL A 150 20.29 -15.29 27.70
C VAL A 150 19.39 -16.30 26.99
#